data_AF-A0A726RPM7-F1
#
_entry.id   AF-A0A726RPM7-F1
#
_cell.length_a   1.000
_cell.length_b   1.000
_cell.length_c   1.000
_cell.angle_alpha   90.00
_cell.angle_beta   90.00
_cell.angle_gamma   90.00
#
_symmetry.space_group_name_H-M   'P 1'
#
loop_
_entity.id
_entity.type
_entity.pdbx_description
1 polymer ?
#
loop_
_entity_poly.entity_id
_entity_poly.type
_entity_poly.pdbx_seq_one_letter_code
_entity_poly.pdbx_strand_id
1 'polypeptide(L)'
;EERKNINHNTHIVLYDEVSGLCPKCFKPLMVQNGKRKIKLYEVAHIYPFSPREEEKELLKDEQLLCDDVDSEDNLIALCRDCHKLFDNPRTIEGYREMYAIKKQLRQAAQIKNSQFNFKIEEEIKEIIDILSTLEPSEGSQLSYKAMRVDDKILPDSGPAFKIKVKAQVAYFYTEIKKLFQQLDQRVPN
;
A
#
# COMPACT_ATOMS: atom_id res chain seq x y z
N GLU A 1 17.12 -2.31 -28.62
CA GLU A 1 16.48 -1.08 -28.13
C GLU A 1 17.47 -0.31 -27.28
N GLU A 2 17.45 1.01 -27.31
CA GLU A 2 18.28 1.84 -26.42
C GLU A 2 17.59 1.98 -25.06
N ARG A 3 18.34 1.78 -23.97
CA ARG A 3 17.86 1.96 -22.60
C ARG A 3 17.44 3.42 -22.42
N LYS A 4 16.16 3.68 -22.11
CA LYS A 4 15.72 5.05 -21.82
C LYS A 4 16.43 5.56 -20.57
N ASN A 5 16.80 6.82 -20.60
CA ASN A 5 17.32 7.47 -19.41
C ASN A 5 16.16 7.64 -18.41
N ILE A 6 16.30 7.06 -17.22
CA ILE A 6 15.29 7.14 -16.18
C ILE A 6 15.17 8.61 -15.74
N ASN A 7 14.00 9.19 -15.96
CA ASN A 7 13.81 10.62 -15.72
C ASN A 7 13.80 10.94 -14.20
N HIS A 8 13.92 12.23 -13.87
CA HIS A 8 13.96 12.69 -12.48
C HIS A 8 12.70 12.32 -11.68
N ASN A 9 11.53 12.37 -12.30
CA ASN A 9 10.26 12.07 -11.63
C ASN A 9 10.16 10.59 -11.29
N THR A 10 10.57 9.70 -12.20
CA THR A 10 10.64 8.25 -11.94
C THR A 10 11.56 7.96 -10.76
N HIS A 11 12.67 8.69 -10.62
CA HIS A 11 13.53 8.58 -9.43
C HIS A 11 12.81 8.97 -8.13
N ILE A 12 11.94 9.98 -8.15
CA ILE A 12 11.15 10.39 -6.98
C ILE A 12 10.10 9.33 -6.66
N VAL A 13 9.38 8.85 -7.67
CA VAL A 13 8.33 7.83 -7.51
C VAL A 13 8.90 6.54 -6.92
N LEU A 14 9.98 6.03 -7.49
CA LEU A 14 10.65 4.81 -6.98
C LEU A 14 11.24 5.00 -5.59
N TYR A 15 11.66 6.22 -5.22
CA TYR A 15 12.15 6.52 -3.88
C TYR A 15 10.99 6.57 -2.86
N ASP A 16 9.86 7.18 -3.20
CA ASP A 16 8.65 7.20 -2.35
C ASP A 16 8.06 5.80 -2.20
N GLU A 17 8.04 5.01 -3.28
CA GLU A 17 7.54 3.64 -3.30
C GLU A 17 8.22 2.79 -2.22
N VAL A 18 9.54 2.85 -2.11
CA VAL A 18 10.32 2.15 -1.06
C VAL A 18 10.39 2.91 0.27
N SER A 19 9.59 3.96 0.43
CA SER A 19 9.54 4.81 1.64
C SER A 19 10.90 5.39 2.04
N GLY A 20 11.76 5.69 1.06
CA GLY A 20 13.10 6.24 1.25
C GLY A 20 14.13 5.30 1.90
N LEU A 21 13.79 4.02 2.09
CA LEU A 21 14.66 3.00 2.65
C LEU A 21 14.93 1.91 1.61
N CYS A 22 16.11 1.28 1.67
CA CYS A 22 16.39 0.11 0.85
C CYS A 22 15.46 -1.03 1.28
N PRO A 23 14.65 -1.62 0.38
CA PRO A 23 13.70 -2.66 0.77
C PRO A 23 14.37 -3.98 1.21
N LYS A 24 15.66 -4.18 0.89
CA LYS A 24 16.43 -5.37 1.33
C LYS A 24 17.06 -5.23 2.71
N CYS A 25 17.64 -4.07 3.00
CA CYS A 25 18.50 -3.88 4.18
C CYS A 25 18.09 -2.71 5.08
N PHE A 26 17.01 -2.01 4.72
CA PHE A 26 16.44 -0.88 5.46
C PHE A 26 17.38 0.31 5.66
N LYS A 27 18.53 0.34 4.98
CA LYS A 27 19.43 1.50 4.97
C LYS A 27 18.75 2.70 4.29
N PRO A 28 18.96 3.93 4.79
CA PRO A 28 18.42 5.13 4.15
C PRO A 28 19.02 5.33 2.76
N LEU A 29 18.16 5.66 1.79
CA LEU A 29 18.54 5.89 0.40
C LEU A 29 18.97 7.35 0.14
N MET A 30 18.74 8.24 1.09
CA MET A 30 19.24 9.60 1.09
C MET A 30 19.77 9.99 2.46
N VAL A 31 20.91 10.70 2.48
CA VAL A 31 21.51 11.22 3.71
C VAL A 31 21.77 12.72 3.59
N GLN A 32 21.82 13.38 4.74
CA GLN A 32 22.21 14.77 4.82
C GLN A 32 23.72 14.87 5.03
N ASN A 33 24.38 15.65 4.18
CA ASN A 33 25.79 15.99 4.33
C ASN A 33 25.91 17.52 4.35
N GLY A 34 26.00 18.07 5.56
CA GLY A 34 25.89 19.51 5.80
C GLY A 34 24.55 20.08 5.30
N LYS A 35 24.63 21.01 4.35
CA LYS A 35 23.45 21.67 3.74
C LYS A 35 22.87 20.90 2.54
N ARG A 36 23.51 19.84 2.07
CA ARG A 36 23.10 19.11 0.85
C ARG A 36 22.49 17.74 1.20
N LYS A 37 21.51 17.31 0.41
CA LYS A 37 21.00 15.93 0.40
C LYS A 37 21.79 15.12 -0.62
N ILE A 38 22.30 13.97 -0.22
CA ILE A 38 23.07 13.06 -1.07
C ILE A 38 22.21 11.82 -1.35
N LYS A 39 22.09 11.48 -2.63
CA LYS A 39 21.48 10.24 -3.12
C LYS A 39 22.45 9.07 -2.94
N LEU A 40 22.01 8.02 -2.23
CA LEU A 40 22.77 6.80 -1.96
C LEU A 40 22.19 5.54 -2.64
N TYR A 41 21.24 5.71 -3.55
CA TYR A 41 20.57 4.62 -4.23
C TYR A 41 20.77 4.65 -5.74
N GLU A 42 20.56 3.50 -6.35
CA GLU A 42 20.52 3.28 -7.79
C GLU A 42 19.19 2.60 -8.14
N VAL A 43 18.80 2.68 -9.41
CA VAL A 43 17.59 2.01 -9.91
C VAL A 43 18.01 0.77 -10.68
N ALA A 44 17.55 -0.37 -10.17
CA ALA A 44 17.77 -1.69 -10.74
C ALA A 44 16.58 -2.10 -11.60
N HIS A 45 16.83 -2.87 -12.66
CA HIS A 45 15.77 -3.58 -13.37
C HIS A 45 15.58 -4.94 -12.71
N ILE A 46 14.35 -5.26 -12.31
CA ILE A 46 14.04 -6.55 -11.68
C ILE A 46 14.21 -7.66 -12.70
N TYR A 47 13.61 -7.56 -13.87
CA TYR A 47 13.97 -8.34 -15.06
C TYR A 47 14.99 -7.55 -15.89
N PRO A 48 16.15 -8.11 -16.30
CA PRO A 48 17.18 -7.33 -16.98
C PRO A 48 16.66 -6.65 -18.26
N PHE A 49 17.08 -5.41 -18.52
CA PHE A 49 16.71 -4.69 -19.75
C PHE A 49 17.30 -5.35 -21.01
N SER A 50 18.51 -5.89 -20.90
CA SER A 50 19.16 -6.64 -21.98
C SER A 50 19.78 -7.91 -21.39
N PRO A 51 18.95 -8.93 -21.11
CA PRO A 51 19.41 -10.16 -20.49
C PRO A 51 20.35 -10.90 -21.45
N ARG A 52 21.46 -11.40 -20.92
CA ARG A 52 22.33 -12.34 -21.64
C ARG A 52 21.56 -13.63 -21.89
N GLU A 53 21.99 -14.42 -22.88
CA GLU A 53 21.34 -15.71 -23.18
C GLU A 53 21.26 -16.63 -21.95
N GLU A 54 22.31 -16.63 -21.11
CA GLU A 54 22.32 -17.34 -19.83
C GLU A 54 21.23 -16.85 -18.86
N GLU A 55 20.99 -15.54 -18.78
CA GLU A 55 19.98 -14.94 -17.90
C GLU A 55 18.56 -15.18 -18.44
N LYS A 56 18.39 -15.19 -19.77
CA LYS A 56 17.12 -15.56 -20.42
C LYS A 56 16.75 -16.99 -20.09
N GLU A 57 17.70 -17.91 -20.24
CA GLU A 57 17.50 -19.32 -19.94
C GLU A 57 17.24 -19.54 -18.44
N LEU A 58 17.97 -18.83 -17.57
CA LEU A 58 17.80 -18.88 -16.12
C LEU A 58 16.41 -18.42 -15.67
N LEU A 59 15.85 -17.40 -16.32
CA LEU A 59 14.59 -16.76 -15.93
C LEU A 59 13.39 -17.14 -16.82
N LYS A 60 13.54 -18.10 -17.73
CA LYS A 60 12.51 -18.44 -18.74
C LYS A 60 11.16 -18.87 -18.15
N ASP A 61 11.19 -19.52 -16.99
CA ASP A 61 10.02 -20.05 -16.30
C ASP A 61 9.50 -19.11 -15.20
N GLU A 62 10.13 -17.93 -15.03
CA GLU A 62 9.77 -16.97 -14.01
C GLU A 62 8.68 -16.00 -14.48
N GLN A 63 7.86 -15.55 -13.54
CA GLN A 63 6.77 -14.60 -13.83
C GLN A 63 7.30 -13.19 -14.02
N LEU A 64 6.82 -12.50 -15.05
CA LEU A 64 7.10 -11.08 -15.26
C LEU A 64 6.09 -10.20 -14.51
N LEU A 65 6.54 -9.02 -14.04
CA LEU A 65 5.67 -8.02 -13.41
C LEU A 65 4.88 -7.20 -14.44
N CYS A 66 5.43 -7.09 -15.64
CA CYS A 66 4.89 -6.35 -16.78
C CYS A 66 5.57 -6.84 -18.06
N ASP A 67 4.89 -6.69 -19.20
CA ASP A 67 5.42 -7.09 -20.51
C ASP A 67 6.51 -6.12 -21.01
N ASP A 68 6.42 -4.84 -20.62
CA ASP A 68 7.42 -3.82 -20.94
C ASP A 68 8.56 -3.85 -19.91
N VAL A 69 9.77 -4.21 -20.37
CA VAL A 69 10.99 -4.28 -19.55
C VAL A 69 11.46 -2.92 -19.04
N ASP A 70 11.05 -1.83 -19.68
CA ASP A 70 11.42 -0.46 -19.30
C ASP A 70 10.30 0.22 -18.49
N SER A 71 9.23 -0.51 -18.16
CA SER A 71 8.17 -0.03 -17.29
C SER A 71 8.70 0.26 -15.89
N GLU A 72 8.16 1.30 -15.25
CA GLU A 72 8.41 1.60 -13.84
C GLU A 72 8.05 0.42 -12.92
N ASP A 73 7.13 -0.45 -13.35
CA ASP A 73 6.76 -1.67 -12.65
C ASP A 73 7.90 -2.71 -12.60
N ASN A 74 8.86 -2.64 -13.53
CA ASN A 74 10.07 -3.46 -13.55
C ASN A 74 11.27 -2.77 -12.87
N LEU A 75 11.11 -1.55 -12.36
CA LEU A 75 12.19 -0.78 -11.75
C LEU A 75 12.05 -0.77 -10.22
N ILE A 76 13.19 -0.81 -9.52
CA ILE A 76 13.22 -0.70 -8.05
C ILE A 76 14.42 0.11 -7.57
N ALA A 77 14.21 0.96 -6.56
CA ALA A 77 15.28 1.72 -5.92
C ALA A 77 15.99 0.87 -4.84
N LEU A 78 17.29 0.66 -5.00
CA LEU A 78 18.12 -0.11 -4.07
C LEU A 78 19.35 0.69 -3.65
N CYS A 79 19.86 0.45 -2.44
CA CYS A 79 21.20 0.93 -2.09
C CYS A 79 22.25 0.24 -2.98
N ARG A 80 23.40 0.89 -3.15
CA ARG A 80 24.48 0.40 -4.04
C ARG A 80 24.94 -1.03 -3.71
N ASP A 81 24.99 -1.38 -2.42
CA ASP A 81 25.40 -2.72 -1.97
C ASP A 81 24.39 -3.79 -2.42
N CYS A 82 23.10 -3.54 -2.16
CA CYS A 82 22.03 -4.47 -2.51
C CYS A 82 21.83 -4.57 -4.02
N HIS A 83 22.02 -3.47 -4.75
CA HIS A 83 21.98 -3.48 -6.21
C HIS A 83 23.06 -4.38 -6.79
N LYS A 84 24.31 -4.23 -6.33
CA LYS A 84 25.44 -5.07 -6.79
C LYS A 84 25.23 -6.54 -6.48
N LEU A 85 24.76 -6.87 -5.27
CA LEU A 85 24.48 -8.25 -4.86
C LEU A 85 23.35 -8.88 -5.66
N PHE A 86 22.38 -8.09 -6.11
CA PHE A 86 21.26 -8.57 -6.90
C PHE A 86 21.65 -8.84 -8.36
N ASP A 87 22.43 -7.95 -8.97
CA ASP A 87 22.78 -8.07 -10.38
C ASP A 87 23.98 -9.00 -10.66
N ASN A 88 24.88 -9.24 -9.69
CA ASN A 88 26.13 -9.97 -9.95
C ASN A 88 26.54 -10.92 -8.78
N PRO A 89 26.34 -12.24 -8.92
CA PRO A 89 25.61 -12.93 -9.98
C PRO A 89 24.10 -12.83 -9.79
N ARG A 90 23.36 -12.83 -10.90
CA ARG A 90 21.91 -12.95 -10.89
C ARG A 90 21.50 -14.39 -10.57
N THR A 91 20.54 -14.54 -9.67
CA THR A 91 20.00 -15.85 -9.25
C THR A 91 18.48 -15.87 -9.31
N ILE A 92 17.89 -17.06 -9.42
CA ILE A 92 16.44 -17.24 -9.40
C ILE A 92 15.87 -16.77 -8.06
N GLU A 93 16.55 -17.09 -6.95
CA GLU A 93 16.13 -16.68 -5.61
C GLU A 93 16.14 -15.16 -5.47
N GLY A 94 17.20 -14.50 -5.96
CA GLY A 94 17.30 -13.05 -5.94
C GLY A 94 16.22 -12.38 -6.80
N TYR A 95 15.92 -12.96 -7.98
CA TYR A 95 14.83 -12.50 -8.83
C TYR A 95 13.47 -12.60 -8.14
N ARG A 96 13.12 -13.77 -7.60
CA ARG A 96 11.85 -14.00 -6.91
C ARG A 96 11.67 -13.11 -5.69
N GLU A 97 12.75 -12.86 -4.96
CA GLU A 97 12.76 -11.92 -3.84
C GLU A 97 12.41 -10.51 -4.32
N MET A 98 13.07 -9.99 -5.36
CA MET A 98 12.79 -8.65 -5.89
C MET A 98 11.40 -8.55 -6.50
N TYR A 99 10.95 -9.60 -7.19
CA TYR A 99 9.59 -9.72 -7.71
C TYR A 99 8.56 -9.60 -6.59
N ALA A 100 8.73 -10.36 -5.50
CA ALA A 100 7.81 -10.35 -4.36
C ALA A 100 7.78 -8.98 -3.67
N ILE A 101 8.95 -8.38 -3.44
CA ILE A 101 9.07 -7.04 -2.85
C ILE A 101 8.33 -6.02 -3.72
N LYS A 102 8.63 -5.95 -5.03
CA LYS A 102 8.00 -4.97 -5.92
C LYS A 102 6.49 -5.18 -6.01
N LYS A 103 6.02 -6.43 -6.04
CA LYS A 103 4.58 -6.74 -6.02
C LYS A 103 3.90 -6.18 -4.77
N GLN A 104 4.50 -6.35 -3.59
CA GLN A 104 3.97 -5.79 -2.34
C GLN A 104 3.98 -4.25 -2.35
N LEU A 105 5.06 -3.64 -2.85
CA LEU A 105 5.17 -2.20 -2.96
C LEU A 105 4.10 -1.59 -3.88
N ARG A 106 3.85 -2.22 -5.04
CA ARG A 106 2.80 -1.81 -5.97
C ARG A 106 1.41 -1.89 -5.33
N GLN A 107 1.12 -2.98 -4.64
CA GLN A 107 -0.15 -3.14 -3.92
C GLN A 107 -0.31 -2.05 -2.85
N ALA A 108 0.74 -1.77 -2.07
CA ALA A 108 0.71 -0.71 -1.07
C ALA A 108 0.51 0.68 -1.70
N ALA A 109 1.17 0.97 -2.83
CA ALA A 109 0.99 2.21 -3.57
C ALA A 109 -0.43 2.36 -4.15
N GLN A 110 -1.00 1.30 -4.71
CA GLN A 110 -2.39 1.28 -5.18
C GLN A 110 -3.36 1.56 -4.04
N ILE A 111 -3.18 0.92 -2.88
CA ILE A 111 -4.00 1.17 -1.69
C ILE A 111 -3.85 2.63 -1.26
N LYS A 112 -2.62 3.14 -1.12
CA LYS A 112 -2.33 4.54 -0.75
C LYS A 112 -2.99 5.54 -1.69
N ASN A 113 -2.93 5.31 -3.00
CA ASN A 113 -3.54 6.20 -3.99
C ASN A 113 -5.07 6.08 -4.02
N SER A 114 -5.61 4.89 -3.79
CA SER A 114 -7.06 4.70 -3.62
C SER A 114 -7.59 5.29 -2.31
N GLN A 115 -6.75 5.42 -1.27
CA GLN A 115 -7.11 5.98 0.04
C GLN A 115 -7.68 7.39 -0.05
N PHE A 116 -7.23 8.21 -1.00
CA PHE A 116 -7.79 9.55 -1.23
C PHE A 116 -9.23 9.50 -1.76
N ASN A 117 -9.58 8.46 -2.51
CA ASN A 117 -10.92 8.26 -3.06
C ASN A 117 -11.89 7.64 -2.04
N PHE A 118 -11.41 7.17 -0.88
CA PHE A 118 -12.27 6.70 0.20
C PHE A 118 -12.96 7.88 0.86
N LYS A 119 -14.10 8.26 0.31
CA LYS A 119 -15.02 9.22 0.91
C LYS A 119 -15.87 8.56 1.98
N ILE A 120 -15.24 7.83 2.90
CA ILE A 120 -15.93 7.04 3.93
C ILE A 120 -16.93 7.90 4.71
N GLU A 121 -16.64 9.19 4.93
CA GLU A 121 -17.59 10.12 5.56
C GLU A 121 -18.83 10.43 4.70
N GLU A 122 -18.67 10.56 3.38
CA GLU A 122 -19.82 10.73 2.46
C GLU A 122 -20.61 9.43 2.35
N GLU A 123 -19.96 8.28 2.24
CA GLU A 123 -20.59 6.96 2.21
C GLU A 123 -21.36 6.68 3.53
N ILE A 124 -20.79 7.04 4.68
CA ILE A 124 -21.46 6.94 5.99
C ILE A 124 -22.73 7.82 6.00
N LYS A 125 -22.68 9.03 5.44
CA LYS A 125 -23.85 9.91 5.34
C LYS A 125 -24.94 9.30 4.47
N GLU A 126 -24.58 8.77 3.29
CA GLU A 126 -25.51 8.10 2.40
C GLU A 126 -26.17 6.89 3.07
N ILE A 127 -25.39 6.04 3.76
CA ILE A 127 -25.92 4.90 4.49
C ILE A 127 -26.88 5.34 5.61
N ILE A 128 -26.52 6.38 6.37
CA ILE A 128 -27.38 6.91 7.45
C ILE A 128 -28.69 7.47 6.89
N ASP A 129 -28.65 8.15 5.75
CA ASP A 129 -29.85 8.65 5.07
C ASP A 129 -30.76 7.50 4.62
N ILE A 130 -30.20 6.46 3.99
CA ILE A 130 -30.95 5.25 3.62
C ILE A 130 -31.57 4.60 4.86
N LEU A 131 -30.80 4.40 5.94
CA LEU A 131 -31.29 3.82 7.19
C LEU A 131 -32.46 4.61 7.78
N SER A 132 -32.49 5.93 7.61
CA SER A 132 -33.59 6.78 8.10
C SER A 132 -34.91 6.55 7.34
N THR A 133 -34.85 5.98 6.13
CA THR A 133 -36.01 5.72 5.27
C THR A 133 -36.47 4.27 5.26
N LEU A 134 -35.70 3.36 5.86
CA LEU A 134 -36.03 1.93 5.91
C LEU A 134 -37.09 1.65 6.96
N GLU A 135 -38.19 1.00 6.55
CA GLU A 135 -39.16 0.46 7.49
C GLU A 135 -38.62 -0.83 8.14
N PRO A 136 -38.84 -1.04 9.45
CA PRO A 136 -38.41 -2.26 10.12
C PRO A 136 -39.11 -3.48 9.51
N SER A 137 -38.34 -4.47 9.08
CA SER A 137 -38.90 -5.76 8.65
C SER A 137 -39.49 -6.52 9.85
N GLU A 138 -40.69 -7.07 9.71
CA GLU A 138 -41.30 -7.96 10.70
C GLU A 138 -40.44 -9.23 10.88
N GLY A 139 -39.60 -9.27 11.92
CA GLY A 139 -38.82 -10.47 12.28
C GLY A 139 -37.45 -10.22 12.94
N SER A 140 -36.93 -8.99 12.91
CA SER A 140 -35.62 -8.68 13.50
C SER A 140 -35.72 -8.42 15.01
N GLN A 141 -35.53 -9.48 15.82
CA GLN A 141 -35.38 -9.32 17.27
C GLN A 141 -34.01 -8.70 17.59
N LEU A 142 -34.01 -7.45 18.04
CA LEU A 142 -32.80 -6.74 18.44
C LEU A 142 -32.21 -7.34 19.73
N SER A 143 -30.92 -7.66 19.70
CA SER A 143 -30.16 -7.99 20.90
C SER A 143 -29.69 -6.70 21.56
N TYR A 144 -30.24 -6.37 22.73
CA TYR A 144 -29.85 -5.20 23.52
C TYR A 144 -28.57 -5.41 24.34
N LYS A 145 -27.80 -6.47 24.06
CA LYS A 145 -26.53 -6.71 24.74
C LYS A 145 -25.46 -5.78 24.18
N ALA A 146 -25.09 -4.76 24.96
CA ALA A 146 -23.95 -3.92 24.64
C ALA A 146 -22.66 -4.76 24.54
N MET A 147 -21.91 -4.58 23.46
CA MET A 147 -20.64 -5.27 23.22
C MET A 147 -19.52 -4.24 23.07
N ARG A 148 -18.34 -4.53 23.63
CA ARG A 148 -17.17 -3.70 23.41
C ARG A 148 -16.66 -3.91 21.99
N VAL A 149 -15.92 -2.93 21.46
CA VAL A 149 -15.26 -3.06 20.15
C VAL A 149 -14.33 -4.28 20.13
N ASP A 150 -13.65 -4.55 21.26
CA ASP A 150 -12.81 -5.74 21.44
C ASP A 150 -13.56 -7.05 21.20
N ASP A 151 -14.82 -7.12 21.64
CA ASP A 151 -15.64 -8.33 21.54
C ASP A 151 -16.14 -8.57 20.11
N LYS A 152 -15.98 -7.59 19.21
CA LYS A 152 -16.35 -7.65 17.79
C LYS A 152 -15.16 -7.95 16.88
N ILE A 153 -13.95 -8.00 17.41
CA ILE A 153 -12.72 -8.27 16.65
C ILE A 153 -12.31 -9.74 16.89
N LEU A 154 -11.87 -10.43 15.84
CA LEU A 154 -11.38 -11.80 15.97
C LEU A 154 -10.24 -11.89 16.99
N PRO A 155 -10.24 -12.87 17.91
CA PRO A 155 -9.25 -12.99 18.99
C PRO A 155 -7.81 -12.97 18.47
N ASP A 156 -7.57 -13.65 17.35
CA ASP A 156 -6.26 -13.85 16.71
C ASP A 156 -5.72 -12.60 15.99
N SER A 157 -6.48 -11.50 16.00
CA SER A 157 -6.03 -10.25 15.39
C SER A 157 -4.86 -9.65 16.19
N GLY A 158 -3.80 -9.25 15.50
CA GLY A 158 -2.61 -8.67 16.12
C GLY A 158 -2.87 -7.32 16.85
N PRO A 159 -2.04 -6.94 17.83
CA PRO A 159 -2.26 -5.73 18.64
C PRO A 159 -2.35 -4.44 17.82
N ALA A 160 -1.50 -4.27 16.80
CA ALA A 160 -1.51 -3.09 15.93
C ALA A 160 -2.84 -2.93 15.19
N PHE A 161 -3.44 -4.04 14.74
CA PHE A 161 -4.75 -4.03 14.10
C PHE A 161 -5.85 -3.63 15.07
N LYS A 162 -5.87 -4.20 16.28
CA LYS A 162 -6.85 -3.85 17.33
C LYS A 162 -6.79 -2.35 17.69
N ILE A 163 -5.59 -1.80 17.82
CA ILE A 163 -5.38 -0.36 18.07
C ILE A 163 -5.93 0.48 16.90
N LYS A 164 -5.61 0.10 15.66
CA LYS A 164 -6.09 0.80 14.46
C LYS A 164 -7.62 0.81 14.38
N VAL A 165 -8.27 -0.33 14.56
CA VAL A 165 -9.74 -0.43 14.53
C VAL A 165 -10.38 0.43 15.62
N LYS A 166 -9.88 0.37 16.86
CA LYS A 166 -10.40 1.21 17.95
C LYS A 166 -10.26 2.70 17.65
N ALA A 167 -9.11 3.12 17.14
CA ALA A 167 -8.87 4.51 16.77
C ALA A 167 -9.86 4.98 15.69
N GLN A 168 -10.08 4.17 14.66
CA GLN A 168 -11.03 4.48 13.59
C GLN A 168 -12.48 4.53 14.10
N VAL A 169 -12.91 3.57 14.92
CA VAL A 169 -14.26 3.58 15.52
C VAL A 169 -14.47 4.84 16.35
N ALA A 170 -13.52 5.20 17.20
CA ALA A 170 -13.61 6.42 18.01
C ALA A 170 -13.64 7.70 17.15
N TYR A 171 -12.85 7.74 16.08
CA TYR A 171 -12.81 8.85 15.14
C TYR A 171 -14.17 9.08 14.48
N PHE A 172 -14.75 8.05 13.86
CA PHE A 172 -16.01 8.18 13.12
C PHE A 172 -17.24 8.27 14.02
N TYR A 173 -17.21 7.72 15.24
CA TYR A 173 -18.35 7.74 16.16
C TYR A 173 -18.89 9.15 16.41
N THR A 174 -18.01 10.14 16.53
CA THR A 174 -18.41 11.52 16.83
C THR A 174 -19.25 12.12 15.69
N GLU A 175 -18.86 11.91 14.44
CA GLU A 175 -19.61 12.40 13.28
C GLU A 175 -20.90 11.60 13.05
N ILE A 176 -20.85 10.27 13.17
CA ILE A 176 -22.05 9.41 13.09
C ILE A 176 -23.10 9.86 14.13
N LYS A 177 -22.68 10.13 15.37
CA LYS A 177 -23.57 10.61 16.43
C LYS A 177 -24.21 11.94 16.07
N LYS A 178 -23.46 12.90 15.50
CA LYS A 178 -24.02 14.19 15.06
C LYS A 178 -25.04 14.01 13.94
N LEU A 179 -24.81 13.10 13.00
CA LEU A 179 -25.74 12.84 11.89
C LEU A 179 -27.08 12.28 12.40
N PHE A 180 -27.06 11.30 13.31
CA PHE A 180 -28.30 10.82 13.94
C PHE A 180 -29.02 11.92 14.73
N GLN A 181 -28.29 12.74 15.49
CA GLN A 181 -28.90 13.87 16.20
C GLN A 181 -29.55 14.89 15.27
N GLN A 182 -29.00 15.12 14.08
CA GLN A 182 -29.59 15.99 13.07
C GLN A 182 -30.85 15.38 12.44
N LEU A 183 -30.87 14.05 12.24
CA LEU A 183 -32.06 13.34 11.75
C LEU A 183 -33.21 13.42 12.76
N ASP A 184 -32.93 13.17 14.04
CA ASP A 184 -33.92 13.29 15.13
C ASP A 184 -34.52 14.70 15.24
N GLN A 185 -33.78 15.74 14.84
CA GLN A 185 -34.27 17.12 14.80
C GLN A 185 -35.15 17.43 13.58
N ARG A 186 -34.98 16.71 12.47
CA ARG A 186 -35.72 16.93 11.22
C ARG A 186 -37.10 16.27 11.23
N VAL A 187 -37.26 15.18 11.99
CA VAL A 187 -38.54 14.50 12.19
C VAL A 187 -38.91 14.66 13.67
N PRO A 188 -39.74 15.66 14.03
CA PRO A 188 -40.25 15.76 15.39
C PRO A 188 -41.09 14.50 15.68
N ASN A 189 -40.80 13.83 16.80
CA ASN A 189 -41.70 12.82 17.37
C ASN A 189 -43.08 13.42 17.68
#